data_AF-A0A009MXV3-F1
#
_entry.id   AF-A0A009MXV3-F1
#
_cell.length_a   1.000
_cell.length_b   1.000
_cell.length_c   1.000
_cell.angle_alpha   90.00
_cell.angle_beta   90.00
_cell.angle_gamma   90.00
#
_symmetry.space_group_name_H-M   'P 1'
#
loop_
_entity.id
_entity.type
_entity.pdbx_description
1 polymer ?
#
loop_
_entity_poly.entity_id
_entity_poly.type
_entity_poly.pdbx_seq_one_letter_code
_entity_poly.pdbx_strand_id
1 'polypeptide(L)'
;MKNYLIGLVITLGISGCVSIPSIDFSQQKVERFNPVKNWISVDTAPVKDMPNGKEIFKLKGGSEVYVFWYQDEWALLNPNMDRQQWIDTKYLCSFAGCYTPPVTYRYSKGSFDNRQPVYSTPQRESKGYNNTRTRSSATTRTPRSYSKTTNNSCYCTSGTYCVGPRGGHYCLNSTGSKRYLPR
;
A
#
# COMPACT_ATOMS: atom_id res chain seq x y z
N MET A 1 -16.43 37.46 10.13
CA MET A 1 -15.97 38.64 10.86
C MET A 1 -15.40 38.18 12.19
N LYS A 2 -14.08 37.97 12.28
CA LYS A 2 -13.40 37.57 13.52
C LYS A 2 -12.35 38.64 13.82
N ASN A 3 -12.67 39.43 14.84
CA ASN A 3 -11.88 40.53 15.35
C ASN A 3 -10.77 39.94 16.21
N TYR A 4 -9.50 40.26 15.91
CA TYR A 4 -8.39 39.94 16.79
C TYR A 4 -8.01 41.19 17.58
N LEU A 5 -8.01 41.05 18.92
CA LEU A 5 -7.57 42.05 19.88
C LEU A 5 -6.14 42.51 19.54
N ILE A 6 -5.99 43.83 19.38
CA ILE A 6 -4.70 44.50 19.25
C ILE A 6 -4.13 44.67 20.65
N GLY A 7 -2.97 44.05 20.89
CA GLY A 7 -2.20 44.15 22.12
C GLY A 7 -1.68 45.58 22.34
N LEU A 8 -1.73 45.99 23.61
CA LEU A 8 -1.28 47.26 24.16
C LEU A 8 0.24 47.43 23.97
N VAL A 9 0.64 48.44 23.19
CA VAL A 9 2.05 48.84 23.01
C VAL A 9 2.45 49.71 24.20
N ILE A 10 3.31 49.19 25.08
CA ILE A 10 3.96 49.99 26.13
C ILE A 10 5.34 50.40 25.59
N THR A 11 5.44 51.65 25.12
CA THR A 11 6.72 52.29 24.79
C THR A 11 7.37 52.82 26.05
N LEU A 12 8.37 52.10 26.57
CA LEU A 12 9.39 52.67 27.44
C LEU A 12 10.69 52.78 26.62
N GLY A 13 11.14 54.02 26.47
CA GLY A 13 12.31 54.39 25.69
C GLY A 13 13.57 53.73 26.22
N ILE A 14 14.23 52.98 25.34
CA ILE A 14 15.62 52.58 25.50
C ILE A 14 16.34 53.17 24.29
N SER A 15 17.09 54.25 24.51
CA SER A 15 18.03 54.79 23.53
C SER A 15 19.18 53.80 23.41
N GLY A 16 19.06 52.93 22.42
CA GLY A 16 20.08 51.99 22.01
C GLY A 16 19.59 51.36 20.73
N CYS A 17 20.30 51.59 19.62
CA CYS A 17 20.03 50.94 18.35
C CYS A 17 20.34 49.44 18.50
N VAL A 18 19.41 48.68 19.07
CA VAL A 18 19.46 47.23 18.99
C VAL A 18 18.97 46.90 17.59
N SER A 19 19.91 46.53 16.71
CA SER A 19 19.62 45.98 15.40
C SER A 19 18.75 44.75 15.61
N ILE A 20 17.43 44.90 15.46
CA ILE A 20 16.51 43.77 15.42
C ILE A 20 16.94 42.96 14.20
N PRO A 21 17.35 41.68 14.35
CA PRO A 21 17.60 40.86 13.18
C PRO A 21 16.29 40.79 12.42
N SER A 22 16.30 41.22 11.16
CA SER A 22 15.23 41.01 10.21
C SER A 22 14.89 39.52 10.25
N ILE A 23 13.75 39.17 10.83
CA ILE A 23 13.25 37.80 10.74
C ILE A 23 12.80 37.67 9.29
N ASP A 24 13.72 37.18 8.47
CA ASP A 24 13.44 36.85 7.08
C ASP A 24 12.46 35.68 7.06
N PHE A 25 11.17 36.02 6.98
CA PHE A 25 10.08 35.06 6.80
C PHE A 25 10.11 34.39 5.42
N SER A 26 11.14 34.64 4.59
CA SER A 26 11.35 33.97 3.30
C SER A 26 11.98 32.58 3.42
N GLN A 27 12.41 32.16 4.61
CA GLN A 27 12.79 30.78 4.86
C GLN A 27 11.69 30.07 5.63
N GLN A 28 10.51 29.91 5.01
CA GLN A 28 9.71 28.74 5.31
C GLN A 28 10.54 27.54 4.82
N LYS A 29 11.40 27.07 5.73
CA LYS A 29 12.21 25.87 5.63
C LYS A 29 11.30 24.80 5.03
N VAL A 30 11.45 24.58 3.73
CA VAL A 30 10.92 23.39 3.07
C VAL A 30 11.74 22.27 3.68
N GLU A 31 11.38 21.86 4.90
CA GLU A 31 11.72 20.53 5.37
C GLU A 31 11.24 19.64 4.24
N ARG A 32 12.20 18.99 3.58
CA ARG A 32 11.88 18.02 2.54
C ARG A 32 11.13 16.91 3.26
N PHE A 33 9.82 17.07 3.39
CA PHE A 33 8.91 16.01 3.75
C PHE A 33 9.16 14.93 2.71
N ASN A 34 9.86 13.88 3.10
CA ASN A 34 10.11 12.76 2.22
C ASN A 34 8.78 12.00 2.13
N PRO A 35 8.04 12.08 1.02
CA PRO A 35 6.72 11.50 0.97
C PRO A 35 6.82 9.98 1.09
N VAL A 36 5.94 9.39 1.89
CA VAL A 36 5.90 7.95 2.10
C VAL A 36 5.05 7.31 1.01
N LYS A 37 5.67 6.41 0.26
CA LYS A 37 4.98 5.61 -0.76
C LYS A 37 4.02 4.61 -0.11
N ASN A 38 2.77 4.62 -0.57
CA ASN A 38 1.70 3.70 -0.15
C ASN A 38 0.89 3.22 -1.37
N TRP A 39 0.01 2.24 -1.17
CA TRP A 39 -0.90 1.73 -2.19
C TRP A 39 -2.35 1.69 -1.68
N ILE A 40 -3.31 1.75 -2.60
CA ILE A 40 -4.74 1.66 -2.28
C ILE A 40 -5.12 0.20 -2.00
N SER A 41 -5.72 -0.07 -0.83
CA SER A 41 -6.05 -1.43 -0.33
C SER A 41 -7.45 -1.93 -0.70
N VAL A 42 -8.32 -1.06 -1.22
CA VAL A 42 -9.73 -1.33 -1.53
C VAL A 42 -10.04 -1.14 -3.02
N ASP A 43 -11.16 -1.67 -3.52
CA ASP A 43 -11.53 -1.58 -4.95
C ASP A 43 -11.52 -0.13 -5.47
N THR A 44 -12.12 0.78 -4.69
CA THR A 44 -12.08 2.21 -4.94
C THR A 44 -11.98 2.98 -3.64
N ALA A 45 -11.15 4.01 -3.61
CA ALA A 45 -10.94 4.88 -2.45
C ALA A 45 -11.27 6.34 -2.81
N PRO A 46 -12.18 7.00 -2.07
CA PRO A 46 -12.52 8.39 -2.32
C PRO A 46 -11.41 9.33 -1.84
N VAL A 47 -11.01 10.25 -2.72
CA VAL A 47 -10.13 11.37 -2.41
C VAL A 47 -10.97 12.62 -2.22
N LYS A 48 -10.67 13.37 -1.15
CA LYS A 48 -11.46 14.51 -0.68
C LYS A 48 -10.67 15.80 -0.71
N ASP A 49 -11.39 16.91 -0.70
CA ASP A 49 -10.84 18.27 -0.60
C ASP A 49 -10.28 18.61 0.79
N MET A 50 -10.86 18.03 1.84
CA MET A 50 -10.39 18.12 3.21
C MET A 50 -10.78 16.87 4.02
N PRO A 51 -10.23 16.67 5.23
CA PRO A 51 -10.71 15.66 6.17
C PRO A 51 -12.23 15.76 6.35
N ASN A 52 -12.94 14.65 6.15
CA ASN A 52 -14.42 14.59 6.20
C ASN A 52 -15.15 15.50 5.19
N GLY A 53 -14.45 16.09 4.23
CA GLY A 53 -15.01 16.98 3.22
C GLY A 53 -15.72 16.26 2.07
N LYS A 54 -15.81 16.96 0.95
CA LYS A 54 -16.44 16.50 -0.28
C LYS A 54 -15.47 15.61 -1.07
N GLU A 55 -16.01 14.54 -1.63
CA GLU A 55 -15.27 13.72 -2.59
C GLU A 55 -15.00 14.52 -3.88
N ILE A 56 -13.73 14.57 -4.29
CA ILE A 56 -13.28 15.17 -5.56
C ILE A 56 -13.23 14.09 -6.65
N PHE A 57 -12.61 12.94 -6.36
CA PHE A 57 -12.48 11.81 -7.28
C PHE A 57 -12.20 10.50 -6.52
N LYS A 58 -12.15 9.37 -7.25
CA LYS A 58 -11.83 8.05 -6.68
C LYS A 58 -10.55 7.46 -7.29
N LEU A 59 -9.74 6.87 -6.44
CA LEU A 59 -8.58 6.07 -6.83
C LEU A 59 -8.97 4.59 -6.91
N LYS A 60 -8.37 3.86 -7.84
CA LYS A 60 -8.57 2.41 -8.00
C LYS A 60 -7.68 1.63 -7.04
N GLY A 61 -8.14 0.44 -6.64
CA GLY A 61 -7.34 -0.49 -5.85
C GLY A 61 -6.01 -0.83 -6.50
N GLY A 62 -4.98 -0.94 -5.69
CA GLY A 62 -3.60 -1.20 -6.11
C GLY A 62 -2.86 0.01 -6.67
N SER A 63 -3.49 1.18 -6.82
CA SER A 63 -2.79 2.40 -7.25
C SER A 63 -1.72 2.81 -6.25
N GLU A 64 -0.56 3.25 -6.73
CA GLU A 64 0.50 3.85 -5.92
C GLU A 64 0.18 5.32 -5.62
N VAL A 65 0.41 5.75 -4.38
CA VAL A 65 0.24 7.13 -3.92
C VAL A 65 1.39 7.54 -3.00
N TYR A 66 1.61 8.86 -2.90
CA TYR A 66 2.61 9.46 -2.02
C TYR A 66 1.89 10.22 -0.91
N VAL A 67 2.18 9.87 0.34
CA VAL A 67 1.63 10.55 1.53
C VAL A 67 2.65 11.54 2.06
N PHE A 68 2.26 12.81 2.13
CA PHE A 68 3.11 13.90 2.62
C PHE A 68 2.98 14.09 4.14
N TRP A 69 1.78 13.92 4.68
CA TRP A 69 1.47 14.16 6.08
C TRP A 69 0.27 13.29 6.53
N TYR A 70 0.22 12.95 7.82
CA TYR A 70 -0.93 12.28 8.45
C TYR A 70 -1.60 13.20 9.47
N GLN A 71 -2.90 13.40 9.33
CA GLN A 71 -3.73 14.13 10.29
C GLN A 71 -4.88 13.22 10.74
N ASP A 72 -4.78 12.72 11.96
CA ASP A 72 -5.72 11.75 12.52
C ASP A 72 -5.88 10.52 11.60
N GLU A 73 -7.11 10.24 11.16
CA GLU A 73 -7.41 9.15 10.22
C GLU A 73 -7.20 9.52 8.75
N TRP A 74 -6.64 10.70 8.46
CA TRP A 74 -6.46 11.23 7.11
C TRP A 74 -5.00 11.34 6.71
N ALA A 75 -4.74 11.06 5.45
CA ALA A 75 -3.44 11.20 4.80
C ALA A 75 -3.52 12.25 3.69
N LEU A 76 -2.56 13.18 3.68
CA LEU A 76 -2.42 14.23 2.68
C LEU A 76 -1.64 13.70 1.47
N LEU A 77 -2.28 13.66 0.31
CA LEU A 77 -1.71 13.22 -0.96
C LEU A 77 -1.16 14.38 -1.80
N ASN A 78 -1.73 15.58 -1.68
CA ASN A 78 -1.28 16.77 -2.37
C ASN A 78 -1.21 17.95 -1.39
N PRO A 79 -0.01 18.49 -1.09
CA PRO A 79 0.15 19.57 -0.13
C PRO A 79 -0.19 20.96 -0.69
N ASN A 80 -0.59 21.07 -1.97
CA ASN A 80 -0.95 22.35 -2.56
C ASN A 80 -2.16 22.98 -1.82
N MET A 81 -1.99 24.19 -1.28
CA MET A 81 -2.96 24.86 -0.41
C MET A 81 -4.33 25.05 -1.07
N ASP A 82 -4.37 25.34 -2.38
CA ASP A 82 -5.62 25.60 -3.11
C ASP A 82 -6.34 24.31 -3.54
N ARG A 83 -5.63 23.18 -3.53
CA ARG A 83 -6.10 21.88 -4.06
C ARG A 83 -5.58 20.73 -3.23
N GLN A 84 -5.79 20.82 -1.92
CA GLN A 84 -5.42 19.73 -1.03
C GLN A 84 -6.21 18.48 -1.40
N GLN A 85 -5.54 17.33 -1.28
CA GLN A 85 -6.13 16.03 -1.57
C GLN A 85 -5.90 15.13 -0.37
N TRP A 86 -7.00 14.70 0.23
CA TRP A 86 -7.00 13.91 1.44
C TRP A 86 -7.61 12.55 1.19
N ILE A 87 -7.04 11.52 1.81
CA ILE A 87 -7.57 10.16 1.75
C ILE A 87 -7.61 9.57 3.16
N ASP A 88 -8.62 8.75 3.43
CA ASP A 88 -8.71 8.04 4.70
C ASP A 88 -7.63 6.95 4.75
N THR A 89 -6.87 6.92 5.86
CA THR A 89 -5.75 6.02 6.08
C THR A 89 -6.15 4.55 6.03
N LYS A 90 -7.41 4.19 6.30
CA LYS A 90 -7.90 2.80 6.21
C LYS A 90 -7.88 2.25 4.77
N TYR A 91 -7.83 3.13 3.78
CA TYR A 91 -7.73 2.76 2.37
C TYR A 91 -6.28 2.60 1.90
N LEU A 92 -5.31 2.81 2.78
CA LEU A 92 -3.89 2.75 2.45
C LEU A 92 -3.24 1.48 3.00
N CYS A 93 -2.20 1.04 2.32
CA CYS A 93 -1.29 -0.01 2.77
C CYS A 93 0.14 0.33 2.38
N SER A 94 1.11 -0.18 3.14
CA SER A 94 2.53 0.19 2.97
C SER A 94 3.31 -0.69 1.99
N PHE A 95 2.64 -1.60 1.26
CA PHE A 95 3.31 -2.50 0.32
C PHE A 95 2.53 -2.71 -0.98
N ALA A 96 3.27 -2.86 -2.09
CA ALA A 96 2.70 -3.14 -3.40
C ALA A 96 1.93 -4.47 -3.42
N GLY A 97 0.79 -4.50 -4.09
CA GLY A 97 -0.03 -5.72 -4.23
C GLY A 97 -0.84 -6.10 -2.99
N CYS A 98 -1.02 -5.20 -2.02
CA CYS A 98 -1.89 -5.43 -0.87
C CYS A 98 -3.38 -5.54 -1.27
N TYR A 99 -3.75 -4.95 -2.40
CA TYR A 99 -5.09 -5.05 -2.96
C TYR A 99 -5.22 -6.29 -3.83
N THR A 100 -6.15 -7.16 -3.45
CA THR A 100 -6.52 -8.36 -4.22
C THR A 100 -7.94 -8.19 -4.74
N PRO A 101 -8.14 -7.83 -6.03
CA PRO A 101 -9.48 -7.69 -6.58
C PRO A 101 -10.24 -9.01 -6.47
N PRO A 102 -11.57 -8.98 -6.28
CA PRO A 102 -12.37 -10.19 -6.27
C PRO A 102 -12.18 -10.95 -7.58
N VAL A 103 -11.90 -12.26 -7.47
CA VAL A 103 -11.80 -13.14 -8.63
C VAL A 103 -13.20 -13.22 -9.25
N THR A 104 -13.41 -12.51 -10.35
CA THR A 104 -14.63 -12.67 -11.14
C THR A 104 -14.52 -14.01 -11.86
N TYR A 105 -15.12 -15.05 -11.29
CA TYR A 105 -15.42 -16.25 -12.05
C TYR A 105 -16.43 -15.84 -13.12
N ARG A 106 -15.95 -15.52 -14.32
CA ARG A 106 -16.81 -15.46 -15.50
C ARG A 106 -17.34 -16.87 -15.69
N TYR A 107 -18.50 -17.16 -15.11
CA TYR A 107 -19.33 -18.27 -15.56
C TYR A 107 -19.74 -17.92 -16.98
N SER A 108 -18.91 -18.27 -17.96
CA SER A 108 -19.33 -18.39 -19.35
C SER A 108 -20.43 -19.44 -19.37
N LYS A 109 -21.68 -18.97 -19.34
CA LYS A 109 -22.88 -19.77 -19.53
C LYS A 109 -22.89 -20.22 -20.99
N GLY A 110 -22.11 -21.25 -21.29
CA GLY A 110 -21.94 -21.78 -22.63
C GLY A 110 -20.75 -22.72 -22.70
N SER A 111 -21.03 -23.98 -23.01
CA SER A 111 -20.08 -25.06 -23.27
C SER A 111 -19.45 -25.69 -22.03
N PHE A 112 -20.14 -26.73 -21.55
CA PHE A 112 -19.52 -27.83 -20.82
C PHE A 112 -18.58 -28.54 -21.79
N ASP A 113 -17.40 -27.97 -22.02
CA ASP A 113 -16.36 -28.64 -22.77
C ASP A 113 -15.02 -28.29 -22.17
N ASN A 114 -14.29 -29.34 -21.83
CA ASN A 114 -13.00 -29.31 -21.15
C ASN A 114 -11.97 -28.54 -22.00
N ARG A 115 -11.89 -27.22 -21.82
CA ARG A 115 -10.73 -26.44 -22.29
C ARG A 115 -9.99 -25.86 -21.10
N GLN A 116 -8.89 -26.55 -20.80
CA GLN A 116 -7.81 -26.09 -19.96
C GLN A 116 -7.30 -24.71 -20.46
N PRO A 117 -6.78 -23.84 -19.59
CA PRO A 117 -6.09 -22.64 -20.03
C PRO A 117 -4.80 -23.03 -20.75
N VAL A 118 -4.71 -22.67 -22.03
CA VAL A 118 -3.49 -22.70 -22.83
C VAL A 118 -2.56 -21.62 -22.27
N TYR A 119 -1.66 -22.00 -21.38
CA TYR A 119 -0.43 -21.26 -21.18
C TYR A 119 0.52 -21.67 -22.30
N SER A 120 0.93 -20.69 -23.11
CA SER A 120 1.96 -20.86 -24.12
C SER A 120 3.28 -21.23 -23.44
N THR A 121 3.53 -22.51 -23.24
CA THR A 121 4.87 -23.03 -22.91
C THR A 121 5.58 -23.47 -24.19
N PRO A 122 6.88 -23.20 -24.36
CA PRO A 122 7.67 -23.83 -25.43
C PRO A 122 7.63 -25.35 -25.25
N GLN A 123 7.20 -26.05 -26.30
CA GLN A 123 7.17 -27.51 -26.34
C GLN A 123 8.59 -28.06 -26.19
N ARG A 124 8.81 -28.89 -25.17
CA ARG A 124 9.83 -29.93 -25.23
C ARG A 124 9.18 -31.27 -24.98
N GLU A 125 9.10 -32.03 -26.06
CA GLU A 125 8.56 -33.36 -26.21
C GLU A 125 9.44 -34.41 -25.52
N SER A 126 8.83 -35.40 -24.86
CA SER A 126 9.24 -36.82 -24.96
C SER A 126 8.25 -37.78 -24.26
N LYS A 127 7.54 -38.55 -25.10
CA LYS A 127 7.16 -39.98 -25.02
C LYS A 127 7.02 -40.68 -23.65
N GLY A 128 5.77 -41.05 -23.33
CA GLY A 128 5.28 -42.44 -23.14
C GLY A 128 5.54 -43.18 -21.82
N TYR A 129 4.48 -43.52 -21.06
CA TYR A 129 4.10 -44.91 -20.70
C TYR A 129 2.73 -44.93 -19.96
N ASN A 130 1.85 -45.87 -20.32
CA ASN A 130 0.56 -46.11 -19.67
C ASN A 130 0.71 -47.08 -18.47
N ASN A 131 0.09 -46.81 -17.33
CA ASN A 131 -0.68 -47.84 -16.60
C ASN A 131 -1.63 -47.23 -15.54
N THR A 132 -2.82 -47.83 -15.50
CA THR A 132 -3.93 -47.73 -14.55
C THR A 132 -3.56 -47.86 -13.06
N ARG A 133 -4.27 -47.10 -12.20
CA ARG A 133 -5.32 -47.57 -11.26
C ARG A 133 -5.38 -46.69 -10.01
N THR A 134 -6.61 -46.34 -9.68
CA THR A 134 -7.15 -45.56 -8.56
C THR A 134 -6.55 -45.87 -7.17
N ARG A 135 -6.09 -44.81 -6.47
CA ARG A 135 -6.14 -44.69 -5.01
C ARG A 135 -6.09 -43.21 -4.58
N SER A 136 -7.22 -42.77 -4.02
CA SER A 136 -7.41 -41.74 -2.99
C SER A 136 -6.45 -40.53 -2.95
N SER A 137 -6.96 -39.40 -3.43
CA SER A 137 -6.86 -38.06 -2.81
C SER A 137 -5.62 -37.76 -1.98
N ALA A 138 -4.47 -37.62 -2.65
CA ALA A 138 -3.41 -36.73 -2.19
C ALA A 138 -3.41 -35.54 -3.14
N THR A 139 -4.01 -34.41 -2.74
CA THR A 139 -3.81 -33.14 -3.44
C THR A 139 -2.33 -32.80 -3.31
N THR A 140 -1.55 -33.18 -4.31
CA THR A 140 -0.20 -32.67 -4.54
C THR A 140 -0.34 -31.17 -4.71
N ARG A 141 -0.16 -30.45 -3.60
CA ARG A 141 0.00 -29.00 -3.62
C ARG A 141 1.17 -28.73 -4.53
N THR A 142 0.89 -28.21 -5.73
CA THR A 142 1.90 -27.55 -6.53
C THR A 142 2.62 -26.58 -5.61
N PRO A 143 3.95 -26.69 -5.45
CA PRO A 143 4.69 -25.81 -4.56
C PRO A 143 4.51 -24.41 -5.12
N ARG A 144 3.70 -23.61 -4.44
CA ARG A 144 3.63 -22.17 -4.68
C ARG A 144 5.07 -21.68 -4.48
N SER A 145 5.71 -21.22 -5.55
CA SER A 145 7.09 -20.79 -5.48
C SER A 145 7.13 -19.49 -4.70
N TYR A 146 7.80 -19.50 -3.55
CA TYR A 146 7.95 -18.32 -2.71
C TYR A 146 9.35 -17.72 -2.93
N SER A 147 9.44 -16.40 -3.03
CA SER A 147 10.71 -15.68 -3.16
C SER A 147 11.21 -15.15 -1.82
N LYS A 148 12.53 -15.08 -1.64
CA LYS A 148 13.15 -14.57 -0.42
C LYS A 148 12.97 -13.05 -0.35
N THR A 149 12.40 -12.54 0.75
CA THR A 149 12.36 -11.10 1.00
C THR A 149 13.60 -10.65 1.78
N THR A 150 14.10 -9.45 1.48
CA THR A 150 15.17 -8.77 2.24
C THR A 150 14.63 -7.90 3.38
N ASN A 151 13.31 -7.72 3.46
CA ASN A 151 12.64 -6.92 4.49
C ASN A 151 12.00 -7.81 5.56
N ASN A 152 11.76 -7.25 6.75
CA ASN A 152 11.09 -7.95 7.87
C ASN A 152 9.62 -8.33 7.61
N SER A 153 9.05 -8.00 6.44
CA SER A 153 7.67 -8.31 6.04
C SER A 153 7.62 -9.45 5.01
N CYS A 154 7.30 -10.66 5.46
CA CYS A 154 7.16 -11.87 4.64
C CYS A 154 5.76 -12.46 4.74
N TYR A 155 4.81 -11.97 3.95
CA TYR A 155 3.42 -12.44 4.01
C TYR A 155 3.15 -13.58 3.02
N CYS A 156 2.39 -14.58 3.45
CA CYS A 156 2.03 -15.73 2.61
C CYS A 156 1.22 -15.31 1.38
N THR A 157 0.40 -14.27 1.51
CA THR A 157 -0.40 -13.70 0.41
C THR A 157 0.49 -13.04 -0.64
N SER A 158 1.61 -12.47 -0.23
CA SER A 158 2.58 -11.79 -1.12
C SER A 158 3.51 -12.76 -1.85
N GLY A 159 3.43 -14.07 -1.57
CA GLY A 159 4.33 -15.05 -2.17
C GLY A 159 5.79 -14.88 -1.74
N THR A 160 6.05 -14.24 -0.59
CA THR A 160 7.41 -14.07 -0.03
C THR A 160 7.60 -14.86 1.25
N TYR A 161 8.86 -15.20 1.58
CA TYR A 161 9.22 -15.91 2.80
C TYR A 161 10.39 -15.28 3.56
N CYS A 162 10.35 -15.38 4.88
CA CYS A 162 11.45 -15.12 5.79
C CYS A 162 12.17 -16.41 6.16
N VAL A 163 13.41 -16.29 6.61
CA VAL A 163 14.19 -17.39 7.17
C VAL A 163 14.26 -17.20 8.68
N GLY A 164 13.82 -18.22 9.43
CA GLY A 164 13.90 -18.21 10.89
C GLY A 164 15.31 -18.53 11.40
N PRO A 165 15.57 -18.36 12.71
CA PRO A 165 16.87 -18.65 13.31
C PRO A 165 17.32 -20.11 13.15
N ARG A 166 16.38 -21.04 12.94
CA ARG A 166 16.64 -22.47 12.68
C ARG A 166 16.74 -22.79 11.17
N GLY A 167 16.85 -21.78 10.31
CA GLY A 167 16.97 -21.94 8.85
C GLY A 167 15.69 -22.39 8.13
N GLY A 168 14.56 -22.47 8.83
CA GLY A 168 13.26 -22.81 8.24
C GLY A 168 12.65 -21.61 7.50
N HIS A 169 12.05 -21.87 6.33
CA HIS A 169 11.34 -20.85 5.57
C HIS A 169 9.94 -20.69 6.15
N TYR A 170 9.51 -19.45 6.40
CA TYR A 170 8.16 -19.17 6.89
C TYR A 170 7.59 -17.91 6.26
N CYS A 171 6.26 -17.83 6.25
CA CYS A 171 5.52 -16.63 5.88
C CYS A 171 4.48 -16.31 6.96
N LEU A 172 3.99 -15.08 6.97
CA LEU A 172 3.02 -14.53 7.92
C LEU A 172 1.63 -14.46 7.27
N ASN A 173 0.60 -14.80 8.02
CA ASN A 173 -0.79 -14.54 7.64
C ASN A 173 -1.18 -13.09 7.97
N SER A 174 -2.37 -12.64 7.53
CA SER A 174 -2.93 -11.33 7.89
C SER A 174 -3.07 -11.11 9.40
N THR A 175 -3.18 -12.18 10.18
CA THR A 175 -3.24 -12.18 11.64
C THR A 175 -1.86 -12.19 12.32
N GLY A 176 -0.76 -12.16 11.56
CA GLY A 176 0.61 -12.24 12.07
C GLY A 176 1.08 -13.65 12.47
N SER A 177 0.25 -14.68 12.30
CA SER A 177 0.64 -16.07 12.60
C SER A 177 1.62 -16.61 11.55
N LYS A 178 2.68 -17.30 12.01
CA LYS A 178 3.70 -17.91 11.13
C LYS A 178 3.20 -19.23 10.53
N ARG A 179 3.51 -19.46 9.27
CA ARG A 179 3.36 -20.74 8.58
C ARG A 179 4.68 -21.12 7.93
N TYR A 180 5.16 -22.31 8.24
CA TYR A 180 6.38 -22.84 7.65
C TYR A 180 6.12 -23.42 6.26
N LEU A 181 7.08 -23.21 5.37
CA LEU A 181 7.03 -23.64 3.99
C LEU A 181 7.89 -24.88 3.77
N PRO A 182 7.47 -25.80 2.90
CA PRO A 182 8.32 -26.90 2.45
C PRO A 182 9.53 -26.34 1.67
N ARG A 183 10.67 -27.01 1.81
CA ARG A 183 11.90 -26.71 1.06
C ARG A 183 11.86 -27.33 -0.34
#